data_AF-A0A821G0N3-F1
#
_entry.id   AF-A0A821G0N3-F1
#
_cell.length_a   1.000
_cell.length_b   1.000
_cell.length_c   1.000
_cell.angle_alpha   90.00
_cell.angle_beta   90.00
_cell.angle_gamma   90.00
#
_symmetry.space_group_name_H-M   'P 1'
#
loop_
_entity.id
_entity.type
_entity.pdbx_description
1 polymer ?
#
loop_
_entity_poly.entity_id
_entity_poly.type
_entity_poly.pdbx_seq_one_letter_code
_entity_poly.pdbx_strand_id
1 'polypeptide(L)'
;IGIIIGTAFSNVVKSLVDDIITPPFGLLIGGVDFVNLVAQLPNFVYPNQPPVSIRYGKFIQQIIYLLIVALVLFLIVKLINKLHKIAAKQKVDIEQVVAKELSDEVKVLHQIRDLLAHETISLQSHEKEH
;
A
#
# COMPACT_ATOMS: atom_id res chain seq x y z
N ILE A 1 10.94 -18.61 6.71
CA ILE A 1 10.97 -17.60 5.61
C ILE A 1 10.35 -16.27 6.05
N GLY A 2 9.13 -16.25 6.63
CA GLY A 2 8.47 -15.00 7.06
C GLY A 2 9.27 -14.11 8.03
N ILE A 3 10.00 -14.69 8.98
CA ILE A 3 10.84 -13.91 9.92
C ILE A 3 11.99 -13.18 9.21
N ILE A 4 12.63 -13.85 8.23
CA ILE A 4 13.77 -13.29 7.47
C ILE A 4 13.31 -12.11 6.61
N ILE A 5 12.13 -12.23 5.98
CA ILE A 5 11.54 -11.14 5.19
C ILE A 5 11.14 -9.98 6.11
N GLY A 6 10.57 -10.28 7.28
CA GLY A 6 10.19 -9.27 8.27
C GLY A 6 11.38 -8.46 8.79
N THR A 7 12.49 -9.11 9.12
CA THR A 7 13.70 -8.41 9.59
C THR A 7 14.38 -7.61 8.49
N ALA A 8 14.51 -8.17 7.29
CA ALA A 8 15.08 -7.46 6.15
C ALA A 8 14.25 -6.22 5.76
N PHE A 9 12.92 -6.35 5.73
CA PHE A 9 12.03 -5.24 5.42
C PHE A 9 12.10 -4.12 6.48
N SER A 10 12.05 -4.47 7.77
CA SER A 10 12.23 -3.48 8.85
C SER A 10 13.57 -2.75 8.73
N ASN A 11 14.65 -3.43 8.34
CA ASN A 11 15.96 -2.80 8.15
C ASN A 11 15.97 -1.80 6.98
N VAL A 12 15.28 -2.11 5.87
CA VAL A 12 15.15 -1.19 4.72
C VAL A 12 14.37 0.06 5.13
N VAL A 13 13.26 -0.11 5.87
CA VAL A 13 12.49 1.04 6.38
C VAL A 13 13.33 1.85 7.36
N LYS A 14 14.11 1.19 8.22
CA LYS A 14 15.03 1.82 9.17
C LYS A 14 16.05 2.70 8.46
N SER A 15 16.75 2.17 7.46
CA SER A 15 17.73 2.93 6.67
C SER A 15 17.09 4.10 5.91
N LEU A 16 15.89 3.92 5.35
CA LEU A 16 15.18 5.03 4.70
C LEU A 16 14.90 6.18 5.69
N VAL A 17 14.52 5.85 6.92
CA VAL A 17 14.24 6.86 7.95
C VAL A 17 15.54 7.51 8.44
N ASP A 18 16.53 6.71 8.81
CA ASP A 18 17.80 7.19 9.38
C ASP A 18 18.62 7.98 8.36
N ASP A 19 18.71 7.50 7.12
CA ASP A 19 19.65 8.03 6.13
C ASP A 19 19.03 9.11 5.24
N ILE A 20 17.70 9.07 5.01
CA ILE A 20 17.02 10.00 4.09
C ILE A 20 16.12 11.01 4.80
N ILE A 21 15.33 10.56 5.79
CA ILE A 21 14.35 11.45 6.45
C ILE A 21 15.00 12.24 7.58
N THR A 22 15.83 11.59 8.38
CA THR A 22 16.41 12.17 9.60
C THR A 22 17.35 13.36 9.32
N PRO A 23 18.25 13.36 8.31
CA PRO A 23 19.16 14.49 8.12
C PRO A 23 18.44 15.80 7.75
N PRO A 24 17.49 15.84 6.78
CA PRO A 24 16.70 17.04 6.52
C PRO A 24 15.84 17.48 7.72
N PHE A 25 15.21 16.54 8.43
CA PHE A 25 14.42 16.85 9.62
C PHE A 25 15.28 17.39 10.76
N GLY A 26 16.46 16.81 10.98
CA GLY A 26 17.43 17.25 11.97
C GLY A 26 17.91 18.67 11.70
N LEU A 27 18.16 19.00 10.42
CA LEU A 27 18.52 20.37 10.02
C LEU A 27 17.36 21.37 10.23
N LEU A 28 16.12 20.97 9.94
CA LEU A 28 14.94 21.84 10.09
C LEU A 28 14.57 22.14 11.55
N ILE A 29 14.77 21.19 12.47
CA ILE A 29 14.44 21.35 13.89
C ILE A 29 15.67 21.83 14.70
N GLY A 30 16.83 22.01 14.06
CA GLY A 30 18.03 22.57 14.71
C GLY A 30 18.83 21.56 15.55
N GLY A 31 18.87 20.29 15.14
CA GLY A 31 19.68 19.26 15.77
C GLY A 31 19.12 18.77 17.11
N VAL A 32 17.80 18.57 17.20
CA VAL A 32 17.15 18.15 18.45
C VAL A 32 17.48 16.71 18.80
N ASP A 33 18.62 16.53 19.45
CA ASP A 33 18.96 15.32 20.17
C ASP A 33 18.22 15.31 21.50
N PHE A 34 17.00 14.80 21.47
CA PHE A 34 16.24 14.43 22.68
C PHE A 34 17.02 13.45 23.58
N VAL A 35 18.12 12.84 23.08
CA VAL A 35 19.13 12.08 23.84
C VAL A 35 19.64 12.83 25.06
N ASN A 36 19.79 14.16 24.96
CA ASN A 36 20.44 14.98 25.97
C ASN A 36 19.49 15.47 27.07
N LEU A 37 18.19 15.13 27.02
CA LEU A 37 17.30 15.35 28.17
C LEU A 37 17.63 14.33 29.28
N VAL A 38 18.48 14.77 30.19
CA VAL A 38 18.84 14.07 31.43
C VAL A 38 18.32 14.91 32.60
N ALA A 39 17.30 14.43 33.32
CA ALA A 39 17.06 14.98 34.66
C ALA A 39 18.17 14.43 35.55
N GLN A 40 19.08 15.31 35.94
CA GLN A 40 20.00 15.02 37.02
C GLN A 40 19.19 15.08 38.31
N LEU A 41 18.90 13.94 38.93
CA LEU A 41 18.35 13.95 40.28
C LEU A 41 19.46 14.47 41.20
N PRO A 42 19.25 15.56 41.97
CA PRO A 42 20.23 16.02 42.93
C PRO A 42 20.46 14.93 43.97
N ASN A 43 21.72 14.52 44.13
CA ASN A 43 22.14 13.53 45.11
C ASN A 43 21.94 14.06 46.54
N PHE A 44 20.74 13.87 47.10
CA PHE A 44 20.45 14.19 48.50
C PHE A 44 20.73 13.02 49.48
N VAL A 45 21.06 11.82 48.98
CA VAL A 45 21.04 10.59 49.80
C VAL A 45 22.42 9.97 50.05
N TYR A 46 23.42 10.14 49.17
CA TYR A 46 24.78 9.61 49.40
C TYR A 46 25.88 10.50 48.79
N PRO A 47 26.72 11.19 49.59
CA PRO A 47 27.73 12.13 49.09
C PRO A 47 28.93 11.47 48.37
N ASN A 48 29.04 10.13 48.38
CA ASN A 48 30.19 9.38 47.83
C ASN A 48 29.83 8.41 46.69
N GLN A 49 28.64 8.54 46.08
CA GLN A 49 28.25 7.70 44.93
C GLN A 49 27.94 8.55 43.68
N PRO A 50 28.26 8.05 42.48
CA PRO A 50 27.92 8.74 41.24
C PRO A 50 26.39 8.94 41.15
N PRO A 51 25.92 10.12 40.72
CA PRO A 51 24.50 10.42 40.66
C PRO A 51 23.74 9.43 39.78
N VAL A 52 22.62 8.92 40.31
CA VAL A 52 21.70 8.05 39.57
C VAL A 52 20.93 8.92 38.57
N SER A 53 21.47 9.04 37.36
CA SER A 53 20.82 9.77 36.27
C SER A 53 19.77 8.90 35.58
N ILE A 54 18.49 9.29 35.65
CA ILE A 54 17.44 8.66 34.84
C ILE A 54 17.48 9.30 33.45
N ARG A 55 18.02 8.57 32.46
CA ARG A 55 18.12 9.02 31.07
C ARG A 55 16.83 8.74 30.30
N TYR A 56 15.76 9.49 30.57
CA TYR A 56 14.49 9.36 29.84
C TYR A 56 14.56 9.93 28.42
N GLY A 57 15.55 10.76 28.11
CA GLY A 57 15.77 11.31 26.77
C GLY A 57 15.85 10.23 25.68
N LYS A 58 16.57 9.13 25.95
CA LYS A 58 16.66 7.99 25.00
C LYS A 58 15.31 7.33 24.78
N PHE A 59 14.50 7.16 25.82
CA PHE A 59 13.19 6.54 25.71
C PHE A 59 12.23 7.39 24.85
N ILE A 60 12.18 8.69 25.11
CA ILE A 60 11.36 9.62 24.31
C ILE A 60 11.84 9.65 22.85
N GLN A 61 13.16 9.64 22.63
CA GLN A 61 13.70 9.57 21.27
C GLN A 61 13.27 8.27 20.56
N GLN A 62 13.27 7.13 21.24
CA GLN A 62 12.80 5.87 20.66
C GLN A 62 11.30 5.90 20.33
N ILE A 63 10.48 6.59 21.13
CA ILE A 63 9.05 6.77 20.82
C ILE A 63 8.87 7.63 19.57
N ILE A 64 9.58 8.75 19.47
CA ILE A 64 9.53 9.63 18.29
C ILE A 64 9.98 8.86 17.06
N TYR A 65 11.08 8.10 17.18
CA TYR A 65 11.58 7.24 16.12
C TYR A 65 10.55 6.22 15.64
N LEU A 66 9.87 5.54 16.58
CA LEU A 66 8.79 4.61 16.27
C LEU A 66 7.65 5.29 15.49
N LEU A 67 7.26 6.50 15.88
CA LEU A 67 6.22 7.27 15.19
C LEU A 67 6.63 7.63 13.75
N ILE A 68 7.88 8.04 13.54
CA ILE A 68 8.38 8.36 12.19
C ILE A 68 8.41 7.10 11.32
N VAL A 69 8.95 6.00 11.82
CA VAL A 69 8.98 4.71 11.11
C VAL A 69 7.56 4.25 10.76
N ALA A 70 6.62 4.35 11.69
CA ALA A 70 5.22 3.99 11.46
C ALA A 70 4.58 4.86 10.36
N LEU A 71 4.86 6.16 10.36
CA LEU A 71 4.38 7.09 9.34
C LEU A 71 4.96 6.78 7.95
N VAL A 72 6.26 6.49 7.87
CA VAL A 72 6.91 6.09 6.62
C VAL A 72 6.34 4.76 6.10
N LEU A 73 6.18 3.76 6.97
CA LEU A 73 5.58 2.49 6.61
C LEU A 73 4.15 2.68 6.08
N PHE A 74 3.36 3.53 6.73
CA PHE A 74 2.03 3.88 6.27
C PHE A 74 2.04 4.52 4.88
N LEU A 75 2.98 5.43 4.60
CA LEU A 75 3.13 6.05 3.29
C LEU A 75 3.50 5.03 2.21
N ILE A 76 4.42 4.10 2.49
CA ILE A 76 4.82 3.04 1.56
C ILE A 76 3.62 2.14 1.23
N VAL A 77 2.91 1.66 2.25
CA VAL A 77 1.71 0.82 2.07
C VAL A 77 0.63 1.57 1.29
N LYS A 78 0.42 2.86 1.59
CA LYS A 78 -0.53 3.71 0.86
C LYS A 78 -0.13 3.91 -0.59
N LEU A 79 1.16 4.08 -0.88
CA LEU A 79 1.68 4.22 -2.24
C LEU A 79 1.46 2.93 -3.03
N ILE A 80 1.82 1.78 -2.45
CA ILE A 80 1.59 0.48 -3.07
C ILE A 80 0.09 0.25 -3.31
N ASN A 81 -0.77 0.56 -2.33
CA ASN A 81 -2.22 0.44 -2.49
C ASN A 81 -2.77 1.40 -3.56
N LYS A 82 -2.19 2.59 -3.72
CA LYS A 82 -2.56 3.54 -4.78
C LYS A 82 -2.16 3.00 -6.15
N LEU A 83 -0.95 2.45 -6.29
CA LEU A 83 -0.46 1.85 -7.52
C LEU A 83 -1.26 0.60 -7.89
N HIS A 84 -1.54 -0.27 -6.91
CA HIS A 84 -2.42 -1.42 -7.11
C HIS A 84 -3.84 -1.02 -7.49
N LYS A 85 -4.41 0.06 -6.91
CA LYS A 85 -5.74 0.56 -7.34
C LYS A 85 -5.75 1.05 -8.78
N ILE A 86 -4.66 1.66 -9.25
CA ILE A 86 -4.53 2.12 -10.64
C ILE A 86 -4.40 0.91 -11.58
N ALA A 87 -3.54 -0.06 -11.24
CA ALA A 87 -3.36 -1.27 -12.02
C ALA A 87 -4.59 -2.20 -12.01
N ALA A 88 -5.32 -2.27 -10.88
CA ALA A 88 -6.54 -3.06 -10.76
C ALA A 88 -7.70 -2.43 -11.54
N LYS A 89 -7.82 -1.09 -11.59
CA LYS A 89 -8.80 -0.43 -12.47
C LYS A 89 -8.55 -0.77 -13.95
N GLN A 90 -7.29 -0.83 -14.37
CA GLN A 90 -6.95 -1.14 -15.75
C GLN A 90 -7.25 -2.60 -16.13
N LYS A 91 -7.10 -3.55 -15.20
CA LYS A 91 -7.48 -4.96 -15.45
C LYS A 91 -9.00 -5.16 -15.47
N VAL A 92 -9.73 -4.49 -14.59
CA VAL A 92 -11.20 -4.56 -14.55
C VAL A 92 -11.82 -3.96 -15.80
N ASP A 93 -11.30 -2.84 -16.33
CA ASP A 93 -11.78 -2.26 -17.59
C ASP A 93 -11.52 -3.19 -18.79
N ILE A 94 -10.34 -3.82 -18.88
CA ILE A 94 -10.02 -4.72 -19.99
C ILE A 94 -10.90 -5.98 -19.94
N GLU A 95 -11.09 -6.57 -18.77
CA GLU A 95 -11.91 -7.78 -18.60
C GLU A 95 -13.40 -7.50 -18.83
N GLN A 96 -13.90 -6.33 -18.44
CA GLN A 96 -15.29 -5.93 -18.73
C GLN A 96 -15.53 -5.56 -20.19
N VAL A 97 -14.55 -4.95 -20.87
CA VAL A 97 -14.65 -4.67 -22.32
C VAL A 97 -14.64 -5.97 -23.12
N VAL A 98 -13.74 -6.91 -22.81
CA VAL A 98 -13.66 -8.22 -23.48
C VAL A 98 -14.90 -9.07 -23.21
N ALA A 99 -15.42 -9.09 -21.97
CA ALA A 99 -16.64 -9.82 -21.64
C ALA A 99 -17.89 -9.23 -22.34
N LYS A 100 -17.92 -7.90 -22.53
CA LYS A 100 -19.00 -7.24 -23.26
C LYS A 100 -18.94 -7.51 -24.76
N GLU A 101 -17.75 -7.48 -25.34
CA GLU A 101 -17.53 -7.74 -26.77
C GLU A 101 -17.91 -9.18 -27.15
N LEU A 102 -17.50 -10.19 -26.36
CA LEU A 102 -17.94 -11.58 -26.56
C LEU A 102 -19.46 -11.74 -26.44
N SER A 103 -20.10 -11.04 -25.50
CA SER A 103 -21.55 -11.13 -25.31
C SER A 103 -22.33 -10.55 -26.48
N ASP A 104 -21.81 -9.50 -27.12
CA ASP A 104 -22.45 -8.87 -28.28
C ASP A 104 -22.27 -9.71 -29.54
N GLU A 105 -21.09 -10.32 -29.74
CA GLU A 105 -20.86 -11.26 -30.85
C GLU A 105 -21.74 -12.51 -30.76
N VAL A 106 -21.90 -13.09 -29.57
CA VAL A 106 -22.80 -14.23 -29.33
C VAL A 106 -24.27 -13.87 -29.61
N LYS A 107 -24.71 -12.65 -29.28
CA LYS A 107 -26.07 -12.18 -29.64
C LYS A 107 -26.26 -12.05 -31.14
N VAL A 108 -25.26 -11.53 -31.86
CA VAL A 108 -25.31 -11.40 -33.32
C VAL A 108 -25.40 -12.79 -33.97
N LEU A 109 -24.64 -13.77 -33.50
CA LEU A 109 -24.71 -15.15 -33.98
C LEU A 109 -26.09 -15.78 -33.77
N HIS A 110 -26.73 -15.53 -32.62
CA HIS A 110 -28.10 -15.97 -32.36
C HIS A 110 -29.13 -15.31 -33.31
N GLN A 111 -29.00 -14.01 -33.56
CA GLN A 111 -29.86 -13.30 -34.51
C GLN A 111 -29.71 -13.84 -35.93
N ILE A 112 -28.49 -14.14 -36.38
CA ILE A 112 -28.24 -14.73 -37.70
C ILE A 112 -28.89 -16.12 -37.79
N ARG A 113 -28.74 -16.97 -36.77
CA ARG A 113 -29.39 -18.28 -36.73
C ARG A 113 -30.91 -18.17 -36.84
N ASP A 114 -31.51 -17.26 -36.10
CA ASP A 114 -32.96 -17.10 -36.05
C ASP A 114 -33.51 -16.51 -37.37
N LEU A 115 -32.77 -15.60 -38.01
CA LEU A 115 -33.08 -15.10 -39.36
C LEU A 115 -33.04 -16.20 -40.42
N LEU A 116 -32.02 -17.08 -40.39
CA LEU A 116 -31.92 -18.21 -41.33
C LEU A 116 -33.01 -19.26 -41.10
N ALA A 117 -33.36 -19.52 -39.85
CA ALA A 117 -34.48 -20.41 -39.52
C ALA A 117 -35.80 -19.83 -40.02
N HIS A 118 -36.00 -18.52 -39.87
CA HIS A 118 -37.18 -17.82 -40.38
C HIS A 118 -37.25 -17.86 -41.92
N GLU A 119 -36.13 -17.64 -42.60
CA GLU A 119 -36.05 -17.67 -44.06
C GLU A 119 -36.33 -19.09 -44.61
N THR A 120 -35.76 -20.12 -43.98
CA THR A 120 -36.02 -21.53 -44.34
C THR A 120 -37.50 -21.90 -44.18
N ILE A 121 -38.15 -21.43 -43.10
CA ILE A 121 -39.59 -21.65 -42.89
C ILE A 121 -40.43 -20.89 -43.93
N SER A 122 -40.03 -19.66 -44.29
CA SER A 122 -40.72 -18.84 -45.29
C SER A 122 -40.68 -19.44 -46.71
N LEU A 123 -39.57 -20.07 -47.07
CA LEU A 123 -39.41 -20.77 -48.35
C LEU A 123 -40.27 -22.03 -48.40
N GLN A 124 -40.40 -22.77 -47.30
CA GLN A 124 -41.29 -23.94 -47.21
C GLN A 124 -42.78 -23.58 -47.23
N SER A 125 -43.17 -22.38 -46.76
CA SER A 125 -44.54 -21.90 -46.90
C SER A 125 -44.88 -21.49 -48.33
N HIS A 126 -43.94 -20.87 -49.06
CA HIS A 126 -44.13 -20.49 -50.47
C HIS A 126 -44.19 -21.69 -51.41
N GLU A 127 -43.49 -22.78 -51.10
CA GLU A 127 -43.53 -24.03 -51.88
C GLU A 127 -44.84 -24.82 -51.69
N LYS A 128 -45.60 -24.60 -50.62
CA LYS A 128 -46.88 -25.28 -50.36
C LYS A 128 -48.11 -24.58 -50.95
N GLU A 129 -47.96 -23.35 -51.44
CA GLU A 129 -49.06 -22.54 -52.01
C GLU A 129 -49.07 -22.55 -53.55
N HIS A 130 -48.13 -23.25 -54.18
CA HIS A 130 -48.08 -23.56 -55.62
C HIS A 130 -48.32 -25.04 -55.87
#